data_AF-A0A2D3VYF0-F1
#
_entry.id   AF-A0A2D3VYF0-F1
#
_cell.length_a   1.000
_cell.length_b   1.000
_cell.length_c   1.000
_cell.angle_alpha   90.00
_cell.angle_beta   90.00
_cell.angle_gamma   90.00
#
_symmetry.space_group_name_H-M   'P 1'
#
loop_
_entity.id
_entity.type
_entity.pdbx_description
1 polymer ?
#
loop_
_entity_poly.entity_id
_entity_poly.type
_entity_poly.pdbx_seq_one_letter_code
_entity_poly.pdbx_strand_id
1 'polypeptide(L)'
;MFIRKRKNPSGSISIQIIDKSNGKYKVVETIACVKDKKELEFYIAKAESRLKQLNPNLFDAVEFNEKKHRFIGIKNKEISVVGPDIIFGYIMEYIGCDKVLKKLKEKELFKL
;
A
#
# COMPACT_ATOMS: atom_id res chain seq x y z
N MET A 1 -7.29 2.20 1.07
CA MET A 1 -8.46 3.00 0.69
C MET A 1 -9.04 2.49 -0.62
N PHE A 2 -10.31 2.75 -0.93
CA PHE A 2 -10.95 2.37 -2.20
C PHE A 2 -12.13 3.30 -2.53
N ILE A 3 -12.56 3.33 -3.80
CA ILE A 3 -13.71 4.11 -4.26
C ILE A 3 -14.99 3.28 -4.11
N ARG A 4 -16.01 3.86 -3.47
CA ARG A 4 -17.34 3.29 -3.31
C ARG A 4 -18.35 4.10 -4.13
N LYS A 5 -19.23 3.40 -4.84
CA LYS A 5 -20.43 3.95 -5.48
C LYS A 5 -21.66 3.57 -4.64
N ARG A 6 -22.35 4.54 -4.04
CA ARG A 6 -23.55 4.31 -3.22
C ARG A 6 -24.77 4.89 -3.93
N LYS A 7 -25.74 4.04 -4.29
CA LYS A 7 -27.06 4.49 -4.76
C LYS A 7 -27.84 5.08 -3.58
N ASN A 8 -28.37 6.28 -3.76
CA ASN A 8 -29.20 6.99 -2.78
C ASN A 8 -30.67 6.80 -3.11
N PRO A 9 -31.57 6.89 -2.11
CA PRO A 9 -33.02 6.84 -2.33
C PRO A 9 -33.53 7.91 -3.31
N SER A 10 -32.83 9.04 -3.43
CA SER A 10 -33.15 10.13 -4.37
C SER A 10 -32.85 9.83 -5.84
N GLY A 11 -32.37 8.62 -6.15
CA GLY A 11 -31.94 8.21 -7.49
C GLY A 11 -30.51 8.65 -7.86
N SER A 12 -29.85 9.44 -7.02
CA SER A 12 -28.44 9.81 -7.21
C SER A 12 -27.46 8.71 -6.76
N ILE A 13 -26.23 8.76 -7.25
CA ILE A 13 -25.11 7.91 -6.87
C ILE A 13 -24.04 8.79 -6.21
N SER A 14 -23.75 8.52 -4.95
CA SER A 14 -22.61 9.12 -4.25
C SER A 14 -21.33 8.35 -4.58
N ILE A 15 -20.30 9.08 -4.97
CA ILE A 15 -18.95 8.56 -5.23
C ILE A 15 -18.08 8.96 -4.04
N GLN A 16 -17.57 7.97 -3.30
CA GLN A 16 -16.92 8.19 -2.01
C GLN A 16 -15.58 7.47 -1.95
N ILE A 17 -14.62 8.06 -1.23
CA ILE A 17 -13.38 7.39 -0.87
C ILE A 17 -13.52 6.83 0.53
N ILE A 18 -13.31 5.52 0.66
CA ILE A 18 -13.38 4.79 1.92
C ILE A 18 -11.98 4.41 2.37
N ASP A 19 -11.69 4.61 3.65
CA ASP A 19 -10.53 4.03 4.30
C ASP A 19 -10.91 2.85 5.20
N LYS A 20 -10.05 1.82 5.16
CA LYS A 20 -10.07 0.60 5.97
C LYS A 20 -8.69 0.25 6.54
N SER A 21 -7.71 1.15 6.39
CA SER A 21 -6.29 0.91 6.71
C SER A 21 -6.04 0.52 8.18
N ASN A 22 -6.88 1.00 9.10
CA ASN A 22 -6.78 0.78 10.54
C ASN A 22 -7.87 -0.18 11.08
N GLY A 23 -8.39 -1.08 10.22
CA GLY A 23 -9.46 -2.01 10.58
C GLY A 23 -10.85 -1.37 10.76
N LYS A 24 -10.94 -0.04 10.82
CA LYS A 24 -12.20 0.71 10.91
C LYS A 24 -12.64 1.21 9.53
N TYR A 25 -13.94 1.14 9.27
CA TYR A 25 -14.55 1.69 8.08
C TYR A 25 -14.78 3.20 8.24
N LYS A 26 -14.14 4.04 7.43
CA LYS A 26 -14.32 5.50 7.47
C LYS A 26 -14.56 6.06 6.06
N VAL A 27 -15.57 6.91 5.91
CA VAL A 27 -15.70 7.77 4.72
C VAL A 27 -14.71 8.91 4.88
N VAL A 28 -13.75 9.00 3.97
CA VAL A 28 -12.73 10.05 3.99
C VAL A 28 -13.24 11.30 3.29
N GLU A 29 -13.80 11.11 2.10
CA GLU A 29 -14.26 12.19 1.25
C GLU A 29 -15.41 11.70 0.37
N THR A 30 -16.40 12.56 0.12
CA THR A 30 -17.40 12.34 -0.94
C THR A 30 -17.02 13.23 -2.11
N ILE A 31 -16.72 12.63 -3.25
CA ILE A 31 -16.20 13.32 -4.44
C ILE A 31 -17.34 14.00 -5.21
N ALA A 32 -18.48 13.32 -5.33
CA ALA A 32 -19.67 13.86 -5.98
C ALA A 32 -20.91 13.03 -5.65
N CYS A 33 -22.09 13.61 -5.92
CA CYS A 33 -23.37 12.95 -5.97
C CYS A 33 -23.99 13.24 -7.34
N VAL A 34 -24.17 12.22 -8.18
CA VAL A 34 -24.60 12.40 -9.58
C VAL A 34 -25.81 11.56 -9.91
N LYS A 35 -26.65 12.00 -10.83
CA LYS A 35 -27.76 11.19 -11.37
C LYS A 35 -27.47 10.69 -12.79
N ASP A 36 -26.66 11.42 -13.55
CA ASP A 36 -26.32 11.09 -14.92
C ASP A 36 -25.16 10.10 -15.02
N LYS A 37 -25.22 9.22 -16.04
CA LYS A 37 -24.18 8.21 -16.30
C LYS A 37 -22.90 8.82 -16.85
N LYS A 38 -22.96 9.88 -17.67
CA LYS A 38 -21.74 10.51 -18.20
C LYS A 38 -20.96 11.22 -17.09
N GLU A 39 -21.67 11.94 -16.22
CA GLU A 39 -21.04 12.57 -15.05
C GLU A 39 -20.41 11.53 -14.10
N LEU A 40 -21.04 10.36 -13.94
CA LEU A 40 -20.52 9.29 -13.09
C LEU A 40 -19.11 8.85 -13.50
N GLU A 41 -18.85 8.63 -14.78
CA GLU A 41 -17.52 8.22 -15.26
C GLU A 41 -16.46 9.29 -15.01
N PHE A 42 -16.79 10.56 -15.29
CA PHE A 42 -15.91 11.68 -15.03
C PHE A 42 -15.51 11.77 -13.54
N TYR A 43 -16.48 11.66 -12.64
CA TYR A 43 -16.19 11.74 -11.20
C TYR A 43 -15.53 10.49 -10.63
N ILE A 44 -15.66 9.32 -11.29
CA ILE A 44 -14.86 8.14 -10.95
C ILE A 44 -13.39 8.39 -11.27
N ALA A 45 -13.08 8.90 -12.46
CA ALA A 45 -11.70 9.23 -12.83
C ALA A 45 -11.11 10.30 -11.88
N LYS A 46 -11.91 11.30 -11.51
CA LYS A 46 -11.52 12.30 -10.50
C LYS A 46 -11.27 11.66 -9.13
N ALA A 47 -12.11 10.71 -8.72
CA ALA A 47 -11.93 9.97 -7.48
C ALA A 47 -10.66 9.09 -7.50
N GLU A 48 -10.30 8.50 -8.63
CA GLU A 48 -9.05 7.73 -8.80
C GLU A 48 -7.81 8.60 -8.65
N SER A 49 -7.80 9.76 -9.32
CA SER A 49 -6.72 10.75 -9.15
C SER A 49 -6.61 11.20 -7.69
N ARG A 50 -7.74 11.48 -7.04
CA ARG A 50 -7.76 11.86 -5.62
C ARG A 50 -7.29 10.73 -4.69
N LEU A 51 -7.65 9.48 -5.00
CA LEU A 51 -7.20 8.30 -4.26
C LEU A 51 -5.69 8.13 -4.31
N LYS A 52 -5.05 8.35 -5.47
CA LYS A 52 -3.59 8.34 -5.62
C LYS A 52 -2.92 9.42 -4.76
N GLN A 53 -3.48 10.64 -4.74
CA GLN A 53 -2.95 11.72 -3.90
C GLN A 53 -3.05 11.41 -2.40
N LEU A 54 -4.14 10.77 -1.96
CA LEU A 54 -4.38 10.44 -0.56
C LEU A 54 -3.57 9.23 -0.07
N ASN A 55 -3.24 8.30 -0.97
CA ASN A 55 -2.49 7.11 -0.66
C ASN A 55 -1.46 6.82 -1.76
N PRO A 56 -0.42 7.68 -1.86
CA PRO A 56 0.58 7.58 -2.90
C PRO A 56 1.39 6.31 -2.74
N ASN A 57 1.68 5.69 -3.87
CA ASN A 57 2.56 4.54 -3.97
C ASN A 57 3.97 4.97 -4.35
N LEU A 58 4.98 4.17 -3.99
CA LEU A 58 6.39 4.38 -4.33
C LEU A 58 6.61 4.60 -5.85
N PHE A 59 5.74 4.02 -6.68
CA PHE A 59 5.81 4.12 -8.13
C PHE A 59 5.06 5.31 -8.74
N ASP A 60 4.24 6.03 -7.97
CA ASP A 60 3.52 7.20 -8.48
C ASP A 60 4.46 8.39 -8.74
N ALA A 61 5.65 8.42 -8.11
CA ALA A 61 6.70 9.41 -8.35
C ALA A 61 7.55 9.09 -9.60
N VAL A 62 7.42 7.88 -10.16
CA VAL A 62 8.26 7.39 -11.27
C VAL A 62 7.44 7.41 -12.57
N GLU A 63 6.84 8.55 -12.89
CA GLU A 63 6.30 8.82 -14.22
C GLU A 63 7.28 9.72 -14.98
N PHE A 64 8.30 9.12 -15.57
CA PHE A 64 8.81 9.47 -16.91
C PHE A 64 9.74 8.35 -17.37
N ASN A 65 9.49 7.83 -18.57
CA ASN A 65 10.23 6.78 -19.29
C ASN A 65 9.87 5.32 -18.96
N GLU A 66 8.96 4.84 -19.82
CA GLU A 66 8.90 3.51 -20.43
C GLU A 66 8.33 2.32 -19.64
N LYS A 67 7.28 1.75 -20.27
CA LYS A 67 6.79 0.36 -20.24
C LYS A 67 6.96 -0.39 -18.90
N LYS A 68 6.23 0.01 -17.85
CA LYS A 68 6.13 -0.77 -16.60
C LYS A 68 4.81 -1.51 -16.45
N HIS A 69 4.58 -2.50 -17.31
CA HIS A 69 3.55 -3.51 -17.07
C HIS A 69 4.04 -4.56 -16.07
N ARG A 70 4.07 -4.25 -14.76
CA ARG A 70 3.93 -5.28 -13.69
C ARG A 70 3.76 -4.74 -12.28
N PHE A 71 4.23 -3.53 -11.99
CA PHE A 71 4.35 -3.01 -10.61
C PHE A 71 3.20 -2.09 -10.16
N ILE A 72 2.26 -1.76 -11.05
CA ILE A 72 1.20 -0.75 -10.82
C ILE A 72 0.23 -1.13 -9.67
N GLY A 73 0.24 -2.39 -9.21
CA GLY A 73 -0.66 -2.85 -8.14
C GLY A 73 -0.05 -2.94 -6.74
N ILE A 74 1.28 -2.85 -6.58
CA ILE A 74 1.94 -3.13 -5.29
C ILE A 74 1.85 -1.91 -4.39
N LYS A 75 1.13 -1.98 -3.28
CA LYS A 75 1.05 -0.89 -2.29
C LYS A 75 2.30 -0.85 -1.42
N ASN A 76 2.61 0.29 -0.81
CA ASN A 76 3.75 0.43 0.12
C ASN A 76 3.76 -0.62 1.25
N LYS A 77 2.58 -1.07 1.73
CA LYS A 77 2.46 -2.12 2.76
C LYS A 77 2.79 -3.53 2.25
N GLU A 78 2.83 -3.72 0.94
CA GLU A 78 3.13 -4.98 0.26
C GLU A 78 4.61 -5.06 -0.16
N ILE A 79 5.40 -4.02 0.13
CA ILE A 79 6.84 -3.97 -0.10
C ILE A 79 7.55 -4.25 1.24
N SER A 80 8.30 -5.36 1.31
CA SER A 80 9.25 -5.61 2.39
C SER A 80 10.67 -5.36 1.89
N VAL A 81 11.46 -4.63 2.67
CA VAL A 81 12.85 -4.33 2.34
C VAL A 81 13.72 -5.44 2.93
N VAL A 82 13.98 -6.49 2.15
CA VAL A 82 14.78 -7.67 2.59
C VAL A 82 16.28 -7.48 2.31
N GLY A 83 16.65 -6.49 1.50
CA GLY A 83 18.04 -6.25 1.07
C GLY A 83 19.03 -6.04 2.23
N PRO A 84 18.77 -5.12 3.17
CA PRO A 84 19.64 -4.90 4.32
C PRO A 84 19.83 -6.17 5.15
N ASP A 85 18.77 -6.93 5.43
CA ASP A 85 18.86 -8.17 6.21
C ASP A 85 19.74 -9.23 5.52
N ILE A 86 19.66 -9.33 4.19
CA ILE A 86 20.52 -10.22 3.40
C ILE A 86 21.98 -9.76 3.49
N ILE A 87 22.25 -8.47 3.30
CA ILE A 87 23.61 -7.90 3.38
C ILE A 87 24.18 -8.09 4.79
N PHE A 88 23.41 -7.80 5.84
CA PHE A 88 23.81 -8.02 7.22
C PHE A 88 24.05 -9.50 7.50
N GLY A 89 23.22 -10.41 6.97
CA GLY A 89 23.42 -11.85 7.07
C GLY A 89 24.77 -12.28 6.51
N TYR A 90 25.10 -11.85 5.28
CA TYR A 90 26.41 -12.14 4.67
C TYR A 90 27.58 -11.56 5.47
N ILE A 91 27.47 -10.32 5.94
CA ILE A 91 28.53 -9.69 6.75
C ILE A 91 28.74 -10.45 8.07
N MET A 92 27.65 -10.84 8.74
CA MET A 92 27.72 -11.60 9.99
C MET A 92 28.33 -12.99 9.78
N GLU A 93 28.00 -13.67 8.69
CA GLU A 93 28.62 -14.95 8.34
C GLU A 93 30.11 -14.78 8.00
N TYR A 94 30.46 -13.77 7.21
CA TYR A 94 31.84 -13.46 6.82
C TYR A 94 32.73 -13.16 8.03
N ILE A 95 32.24 -12.40 9.00
CA ILE A 95 32.97 -12.07 10.24
C ILE A 95 32.99 -13.27 11.22
N GLY A 96 32.23 -14.33 10.94
CA GLY A 96 32.21 -15.55 11.76
C GLY A 96 31.33 -15.44 13.02
N CYS A 97 30.37 -14.51 13.03
CA CYS A 97 29.41 -14.37 14.13
C CYS A 97 28.56 -15.62 14.31
N ASP A 98 28.33 -16.40 13.24
CA ASP A 98 27.59 -17.67 13.28
C ASP A 98 28.22 -18.68 14.25
N LYS A 99 29.56 -18.75 14.29
CA LYS A 99 30.34 -19.62 15.19
C LYS A 99 30.22 -19.18 16.64
N VAL A 100 30.25 -17.86 16.86
CA VAL A 100 30.08 -17.28 18.20
C VAL A 100 28.66 -17.52 18.71
N LEU A 101 27.65 -17.32 17.87
CA LEU A 101 26.24 -17.53 18.20
C LEU A 101 25.93 -19.00 18.52
N LYS A 102 26.48 -19.97 17.76
CA LYS A 102 26.35 -21.41 18.05
C LYS A 102 26.92 -21.74 19.44
N LYS A 103 28.13 -21.27 19.72
CA LYS A 103 28.81 -21.47 21.01
C LYS A 103 28.07 -20.84 22.19
N LEU A 104 27.36 -19.73 21.98
CA LEU A 104 26.55 -19.08 23.02
C LEU A 104 25.21 -19.78 23.25
N LYS A 105 24.59 -20.33 22.19
CA LYS A 105 23.37 -21.17 22.31
C LYS A 105 23.63 -22.46 23.08
N GLU A 106 24.77 -23.09 22.84
CA GLU A 106 25.22 -24.29 23.58
C GLU A 106 25.46 -24.03 25.07
N LYS A 107 25.72 -22.77 25.45
CA LYS A 107 25.92 -22.34 26.84
C LYS A 107 24.63 -21.90 27.55
N GLU A 108 23.46 -22.14 26.96
CA GLU A 108 22.14 -21.75 27.49
C GLU A 108 21.97 -20.26 27.85
N LEU A 109 22.86 -19.37 27.39
CA LEU A 109 22.84 -17.94 27.70
C LEU A 109 21.68 -17.17 27.04
N PHE A 110 20.91 -17.84 26.18
CA PHE A 110 19.74 -17.30 25.47
C PHE A 110 18.49 -18.17 25.65
N LYS A 111 18.27 -18.73 26.84
CA LYS A 111 16.92 -19.20 27.22
C LYS A 111 16.07 -17.99 27.54
N LEU A 112 15.16 -17.65 26.62
CA LEU A 112 13.96 -16.84 26.90
C LEU A 112 12.96 -17.69 27.68
#